data_AF-A0A4V4JSX2-F1
#
_entry.id   AF-A0A4V4JSX2-F1
#
_cell.length_a   1.000
_cell.length_b   1.000
_cell.length_c   1.000
_cell.angle_alpha   90.00
_cell.angle_beta   90.00
_cell.angle_gamma   90.00
#
_symmetry.space_group_name_H-M   'P 1'
#
loop_
_entity.id
_entity.type
_entity.pdbx_description
1 polymer ?
#
loop_
_entity_poly.entity_id
_entity_poly.type
_entity_poly.pdbx_seq_one_letter_code
_entity_poly.pdbx_strand_id
1 'polypeptide(L)'
;MEYRIKTLFKQQQDLINVLTEPNKFLIVEEYQLTRSCRVAAMVMQVCVNVAAMKKVIPPVGVDEDEFENGVLCRPYVLMIFPDQDIDPSIPMDVATLSHWTHVEFSTPDISVDFPGDEAFRMLNTEVIFSSMNKLKTFVGQKAIDLSRVQRIMIDEPLHFDKPGFESFAMLLRHPELNPNVDLAIVGHSFTEFTDKNIKEITDNNLPSMRPHTVESRKASKAEWDAYGRSL
;
A
#
# COMPACT_ATOMS: atom_id res chain seq x y z
N MET A 1 25.84 9.56 25.99
CA MET A 1 24.76 8.73 25.39
C MET A 1 23.83 9.60 24.53
N GLU A 2 24.36 10.58 23.80
CA GLU A 2 23.56 11.63 23.12
C GLU A 2 23.65 11.56 21.58
N TYR A 3 24.61 10.80 21.05
CA TYR A 3 24.93 10.74 19.61
C TYR A 3 23.97 9.82 18.83
N ARG A 4 23.50 8.72 19.43
CA ARG A 4 22.70 7.69 18.76
C ARG A 4 21.26 8.14 18.47
N ILE A 5 20.62 8.86 19.39
CA ILE A 5 19.25 9.38 19.21
C ILE A 5 19.20 10.44 18.09
N LYS A 6 20.17 11.39 18.07
CA LYS A 6 20.27 12.39 17.00
C LYS A 6 20.49 11.74 15.62
N THR A 7 21.20 10.62 15.57
CA THR A 7 21.43 9.85 14.33
C THR A 7 20.15 9.16 13.84
N LEU A 8 19.39 8.50 14.71
CA LEU A 8 18.13 7.85 14.35
C LEU A 8 17.07 8.87 13.88
N PHE A 9 16.94 9.99 14.58
CA PHE A 9 16.02 11.06 14.15
C PHE A 9 16.41 11.61 12.77
N LYS A 10 17.71 11.81 12.52
CA LYS A 10 18.20 12.27 11.22
C LYS A 10 17.90 11.26 10.12
N GLN A 11 18.13 9.96 10.36
CA GLN A 11 17.78 8.90 9.42
C GLN A 11 16.28 8.84 9.11
N GLN A 12 15.43 9.02 10.13
CA GLN A 12 13.98 9.07 9.95
C GLN A 12 13.55 10.28 9.11
N GLN A 13 14.13 11.45 9.37
CA GLN A 13 13.92 12.67 8.59
C GLN A 13 14.38 12.50 7.14
N ASP A 14 15.53 11.87 6.92
CA ASP A 14 16.09 11.63 5.59
C ASP A 14 15.17 10.68 4.80
N LEU A 15 14.67 9.62 5.44
CA LEU A 15 13.67 8.74 4.85
C LEU A 15 12.39 9.50 4.46
N ILE A 16 11.86 10.36 5.33
CA ILE A 16 10.67 11.18 5.03
C ILE A 16 10.93 12.01 3.77
N ASN A 17 12.06 12.73 3.73
CA ASN A 17 12.41 13.61 2.62
C ASN A 17 12.53 12.84 1.29
N VAL A 18 13.20 11.69 1.31
CA VAL A 18 13.35 10.82 0.13
C VAL A 18 11.98 10.32 -0.35
N LEU A 19 11.08 9.98 0.56
CA LEU A 19 9.73 9.55 0.22
C LEU A 19 8.84 10.71 -0.26
N THR A 20 9.16 11.96 0.02
CA THR A 20 8.46 13.14 -0.50
C THR A 20 8.70 13.35 -1.99
N GLU A 21 9.84 12.91 -2.51
CA GLU A 21 10.18 13.12 -3.91
C GLU A 21 9.26 12.32 -4.84
N PRO A 22 8.75 12.93 -5.93
CA PRO A 22 7.92 12.24 -6.90
C PRO A 22 8.76 11.21 -7.66
N ASN A 23 8.48 9.93 -7.46
CA ASN A 23 9.24 8.83 -8.03
C ASN A 23 8.29 7.73 -8.52
N LYS A 24 8.41 7.38 -9.80
CA LYS A 24 7.67 6.24 -10.39
C LYS A 24 7.98 4.93 -9.69
N PHE A 25 9.25 4.73 -9.38
CA PHE A 25 9.74 3.59 -8.63
C PHE A 25 10.91 4.02 -7.76
N LEU A 26 10.87 3.66 -6.49
CA LEU A 26 11.89 4.00 -5.51
C LEU A 26 12.13 2.81 -4.58
N ILE A 27 13.39 2.42 -4.44
CA ILE A 27 13.85 1.47 -3.43
C ILE A 27 14.70 2.25 -2.42
N VAL A 28 14.35 2.16 -1.14
CA VAL A 28 15.09 2.80 -0.05
C VAL A 28 15.61 1.74 0.90
N GLU A 29 16.93 1.60 0.91
CA GLU A 29 17.69 0.66 1.75
C GLU A 29 18.47 1.40 2.86
N GLU A 30 19.10 0.64 3.76
CA GLU A 30 20.22 1.06 4.61
C GLU A 30 19.94 1.94 5.85
N TYR A 31 18.69 2.27 6.17
CA TYR A 31 18.41 2.94 7.43
C TYR A 31 18.48 1.96 8.62
N GLN A 32 19.33 2.25 9.62
CA GLN A 32 19.37 1.53 10.91
C GLN A 32 18.18 1.89 11.82
N LEU A 33 17.04 2.22 11.22
CA LEU A 33 15.80 2.50 11.93
C LEU A 33 15.15 1.20 12.34
N THR A 34 14.56 1.19 13.53
CA THR A 34 13.61 0.13 13.88
C THR A 34 12.41 0.19 12.94
N ARG A 35 11.75 -0.95 12.73
CA ARG A 35 10.58 -1.05 11.86
C ARG A 35 9.49 -0.04 12.20
N SER A 36 9.14 0.13 13.49
CA SER A 36 8.13 1.12 13.91
C SER A 36 8.52 2.55 13.54
N CYS A 37 9.79 2.95 13.67
CA CYS A 37 10.25 4.28 13.24
C CYS A 37 10.16 4.48 11.72
N ARG A 38 10.44 3.42 10.94
CA ARG A 38 10.31 3.43 9.48
C ARG A 38 8.85 3.51 9.04
N VAL A 39 7.97 2.70 9.63
CA VAL A 39 6.53 2.75 9.39
C VAL A 39 5.98 4.14 9.75
N ALA A 40 6.37 4.71 10.89
CA ALA A 40 5.99 6.06 11.27
C ALA A 40 6.41 7.11 10.23
N ALA A 41 7.64 7.02 9.70
CA ALA A 41 8.11 7.90 8.62
C ALA A 41 7.26 7.75 7.34
N MET A 42 6.95 6.51 6.96
CA MET A 42 6.09 6.23 5.80
C MET A 42 4.69 6.83 6.01
N VAL A 43 4.06 6.61 7.17
CA VAL A 43 2.74 7.16 7.52
C VAL A 43 2.74 8.68 7.49
N MET A 44 3.72 9.33 8.13
CA MET A 44 3.85 10.78 8.11
C MET A 44 3.91 11.31 6.67
N GLN A 45 4.70 10.67 5.81
CA GLN A 45 4.79 11.10 4.41
C GLN A 45 3.50 10.85 3.63
N VAL A 46 2.82 9.72 3.87
CA VAL A 46 1.54 9.43 3.25
C VAL A 46 0.51 10.48 3.63
N CYS A 47 0.41 10.84 4.92
CA CYS A 47 -0.51 11.87 5.38
C CYS A 47 -0.28 13.21 4.63
N VAL A 48 0.97 13.65 4.51
CA VAL A 48 1.32 14.89 3.81
C VAL A 48 0.93 14.80 2.33
N ASN A 49 1.26 13.69 1.66
CA ASN A 49 0.97 13.49 0.24
C ASN A 49 -0.54 13.43 -0.03
N VAL A 50 -1.29 12.67 0.74
CA VAL A 50 -2.75 12.56 0.57
C VAL A 50 -3.42 13.89 0.86
N ALA A 51 -3.05 14.58 1.93
CA ALA A 51 -3.59 15.91 2.24
C ALA A 51 -3.32 16.94 1.13
N ALA A 52 -2.14 16.90 0.50
CA ALA A 52 -1.83 17.74 -0.65
C ALA A 52 -2.63 17.32 -1.89
N MET A 53 -2.74 16.02 -2.13
CA MET A 53 -3.39 15.44 -3.29
C MET A 53 -4.90 15.67 -3.30
N LYS A 54 -5.57 15.63 -2.15
CA LYS A 54 -7.00 15.97 -2.01
C LYS A 54 -7.36 17.37 -2.53
N LYS A 55 -6.38 18.28 -2.60
CA LYS A 55 -6.56 19.63 -3.17
C LYS A 55 -6.55 19.64 -4.70
N VAL A 56 -5.94 18.63 -5.32
CA VAL A 56 -5.79 18.50 -6.78
C VAL A 56 -6.80 17.50 -7.34
N ILE A 57 -6.96 16.37 -6.66
CA ILE A 57 -7.90 15.30 -6.96
C ILE A 57 -8.77 15.14 -5.71
N PRO A 58 -9.98 15.74 -5.67
CA PRO A 58 -10.86 15.61 -4.50
C PRO A 58 -11.33 14.16 -4.30
N PRO A 59 -11.50 13.72 -3.04
CA PRO A 59 -12.07 12.41 -2.74
C PRO A 59 -13.47 12.30 -3.34
N VAL A 60 -13.74 11.15 -3.95
CA VAL A 60 -15.06 10.79 -4.46
C VAL A 60 -15.58 9.69 -3.57
N GLY A 61 -16.65 9.99 -2.83
CA GLY A 61 -17.31 9.00 -2.00
C GLY A 61 -17.84 7.85 -2.84
N VAL A 62 -18.05 6.70 -2.20
CA VAL A 62 -18.82 5.59 -2.76
C VAL A 62 -20.30 5.93 -2.62
N ASP A 63 -21.04 5.87 -3.72
CA ASP A 63 -22.49 6.08 -3.70
C ASP A 63 -23.26 4.81 -3.27
N GLU A 64 -24.57 4.92 -3.08
CA GLU A 64 -25.42 3.83 -2.59
C GLU A 64 -25.40 2.62 -3.55
N ASP A 65 -25.49 2.86 -4.86
CA ASP A 65 -25.52 1.79 -5.87
C ASP A 65 -24.16 1.06 -5.89
N GLU A 66 -23.05 1.80 -5.80
CA GLU A 66 -21.71 1.23 -5.73
C GLU A 66 -21.48 0.43 -4.45
N PHE A 67 -22.02 0.92 -3.33
CA PHE A 67 -21.97 0.22 -2.05
C PHE A 67 -22.79 -1.07 -2.08
N GLU A 68 -23.99 -1.06 -2.67
CA GLU A 68 -24.80 -2.26 -2.91
C GLU A 68 -24.08 -3.27 -3.81
N ASN A 69 -23.25 -2.79 -4.73
CA ASN A 69 -22.37 -3.62 -5.57
C ASN A 69 -21.06 -4.05 -4.87
N GLY A 70 -20.90 -3.72 -3.59
CA GLY A 70 -19.80 -4.18 -2.74
C GLY A 70 -18.55 -3.30 -2.73
N VAL A 71 -18.53 -2.16 -3.42
CA VAL A 71 -17.41 -1.21 -3.35
C VAL A 71 -17.44 -0.50 -2.00
N LEU A 72 -16.32 -0.45 -1.28
CA LEU A 72 -16.23 0.19 0.04
C LEU A 72 -15.39 1.46 0.01
N CYS A 73 -14.35 1.52 -0.82
CA CYS A 73 -13.48 2.69 -0.90
C CYS A 73 -12.69 2.83 -2.20
N ARG A 74 -12.13 4.04 -2.35
CA ARG A 74 -11.27 4.50 -3.44
C ARG A 74 -9.99 5.09 -2.86
N PRO A 75 -9.09 4.26 -2.32
CA PRO A 75 -7.91 4.76 -1.65
C PRO A 75 -6.98 5.46 -2.63
N TYR A 76 -6.31 6.48 -2.12
CA TYR A 76 -5.20 7.13 -2.80
C TYR A 76 -3.89 6.36 -2.65
N VAL A 77 -3.72 5.69 -1.49
CA VAL A 77 -2.48 4.98 -1.17
C VAL A 77 -2.80 3.58 -0.64
N LEU A 78 -2.06 2.61 -1.15
CA LEU A 78 -1.99 1.27 -0.58
C LEU A 78 -0.65 1.12 0.13
N MET A 79 -0.68 0.97 1.45
CA MET A 79 0.49 0.61 2.25
C MET A 79 0.42 -0.89 2.53
N ILE A 80 1.40 -1.62 2.00
CA ILE A 80 1.50 -3.07 2.09
C ILE A 80 2.61 -3.43 3.06
N PHE A 81 2.33 -4.33 3.97
CA PHE A 81 3.33 -4.90 4.87
C PHE A 81 3.32 -6.43 4.77
N PRO A 82 4.32 -7.13 5.34
CA PRO A 82 4.41 -8.58 5.25
C PRO A 82 3.40 -9.31 6.16
N ASP A 83 2.81 -10.39 5.65
CA ASP A 83 1.67 -11.07 6.28
C ASP A 83 1.95 -11.66 7.69
N GLN A 84 3.23 -11.91 8.04
CA GLN A 84 3.58 -12.68 9.24
C GLN A 84 3.88 -11.85 10.50
N ASP A 85 4.00 -10.53 10.41
CA ASP A 85 4.47 -9.72 11.53
C ASP A 85 3.81 -8.35 11.54
N ILE A 86 2.51 -8.28 11.82
CA ILE A 86 1.93 -6.99 12.16
C ILE A 86 2.14 -6.75 13.65
N ASP A 87 3.05 -5.84 13.97
CA ASP A 87 3.12 -5.32 15.33
C ASP A 87 1.76 -4.67 15.70
N PRO A 88 1.06 -5.16 16.73
CA PRO A 88 -0.24 -4.63 17.15
C PRO A 88 -0.21 -3.15 17.55
N SER A 89 0.98 -2.57 17.76
CA SER A 89 1.14 -1.13 18.01
C SER A 89 1.02 -0.28 16.73
N ILE A 90 1.23 -0.85 15.55
CA ILE A 90 1.22 -0.10 14.27
C ILE A 90 -0.13 0.61 14.03
N PRO A 91 -1.31 0.00 14.24
CA PRO A 91 -2.58 0.72 14.12
C PRO A 91 -2.69 1.95 15.03
N MET A 92 -2.21 1.82 16.27
CA MET A 92 -2.26 2.93 17.23
C MET A 92 -1.30 4.05 16.82
N ASP A 93 -0.12 3.70 16.31
CA ASP A 93 0.83 4.65 15.75
C ASP A 93 0.25 5.35 14.52
N VAL A 94 -0.36 4.60 13.59
CA VAL A 94 -1.04 5.14 12.41
C VAL A 94 -2.13 6.11 12.82
N ALA A 95 -3.02 5.71 13.73
CA ALA A 95 -4.10 6.57 14.23
C ALA A 95 -3.57 7.84 14.92
N THR A 96 -2.52 7.72 15.71
CA THR A 96 -1.90 8.86 16.41
C THR A 96 -1.28 9.84 15.41
N LEU A 97 -0.58 9.33 14.41
CA LEU A 97 0.10 10.13 13.39
C LEU A 97 -0.87 10.76 12.38
N SER A 98 -2.00 10.10 12.09
CA SER A 98 -3.00 10.59 11.14
C SER A 98 -4.02 11.55 11.77
N HIS A 99 -4.21 11.52 13.09
CA HIS A 99 -5.28 12.22 13.81
C HIS A 99 -5.46 13.70 13.41
N TRP A 100 -4.35 14.44 13.25
CA TRP A 100 -4.38 15.88 12.94
C TRP A 100 -4.27 16.20 11.44
N THR A 101 -4.26 15.18 10.58
CA THR A 101 -3.96 15.32 9.15
C THR A 101 -5.22 15.33 8.28
N HIS A 102 -6.38 14.97 8.85
CA HIS A 102 -7.64 14.77 8.12
C HIS A 102 -7.52 13.77 6.96
N VAL A 103 -6.61 12.80 7.12
CA VAL A 103 -6.44 11.66 6.22
C VAL A 103 -7.03 10.43 6.88
N GLU A 104 -7.96 9.77 6.19
CA GLU A 104 -8.64 8.59 6.71
C GLU A 104 -7.85 7.33 6.39
N PHE A 105 -7.40 6.62 7.44
CA PHE A 105 -6.67 5.36 7.34
C PHE A 105 -7.56 4.18 7.72
N SER A 106 -7.39 3.06 7.03
CA SER A 106 -7.93 1.77 7.42
C SER A 106 -6.83 0.75 7.65
N THR A 107 -6.91 0.02 8.77
CA THR A 107 -6.00 -1.06 9.15
C THR A 107 -6.80 -2.37 9.32
N PRO A 108 -7.34 -2.94 8.23
CA PRO A 108 -8.33 -4.02 8.32
C PRO A 108 -7.76 -5.32 8.92
N ASP A 109 -6.44 -5.52 8.92
CA ASP A 109 -5.81 -6.76 9.39
C ASP A 109 -5.75 -6.93 10.93
N ILE A 110 -6.00 -5.88 11.72
CA ILE A 110 -5.46 -5.81 13.11
C ILE A 110 -6.50 -5.30 14.12
N SER A 111 -7.77 -5.17 13.75
CA SER A 111 -8.79 -4.55 14.62
C SER A 111 -10.21 -5.00 14.30
N VAL A 112 -10.43 -6.31 14.37
CA VAL A 112 -11.72 -6.96 14.12
C VAL A 112 -12.25 -7.52 15.43
N ASP A 113 -13.02 -6.72 16.14
CA ASP A 113 -13.67 -7.15 17.37
C ASP A 113 -14.89 -8.04 17.03
N PHE A 114 -15.52 -7.79 15.87
CA PHE A 114 -16.67 -8.54 15.37
C PHE A 114 -16.62 -8.80 13.86
N PRO A 115 -17.22 -9.90 13.37
CA PRO A 115 -17.38 -10.14 11.94
C PRO A 115 -18.13 -8.99 11.26
N GLY A 116 -17.51 -8.38 10.23
CA GLY A 116 -18.07 -7.24 9.50
C GLY A 116 -17.46 -5.88 9.83
N ASP A 117 -16.72 -5.76 10.95
CA ASP A 117 -16.04 -4.51 11.33
C ASP A 117 -15.01 -4.06 10.29
N GLU A 118 -14.39 -5.01 9.60
CA GLU A 118 -13.43 -4.75 8.51
C GLU A 118 -14.05 -3.89 7.41
N ALA A 119 -15.27 -4.23 6.98
CA ALA A 119 -15.95 -3.52 5.91
C ALA A 119 -16.30 -2.09 6.34
N PHE A 120 -16.79 -1.92 7.58
CA PHE A 120 -17.09 -0.60 8.13
C PHE A 120 -15.84 0.28 8.22
N ARG A 121 -14.71 -0.29 8.66
CA ARG A 121 -13.42 0.43 8.76
C ARG A 121 -12.83 0.78 7.41
N MET A 122 -13.27 0.16 6.32
CA MET A 122 -12.80 0.48 4.97
C MET A 122 -13.62 1.56 4.29
N LEU A 123 -14.81 1.87 4.78
CA LEU A 123 -15.73 2.83 4.14
C LEU A 123 -15.06 4.18 3.87
N ASN A 124 -15.03 4.57 2.60
CA ASN A 124 -14.48 5.86 2.13
C ASN A 124 -13.06 6.17 2.64
N THR A 125 -12.28 5.14 2.96
CA THR A 125 -10.90 5.29 3.39
C THR A 125 -10.00 5.80 2.27
N GLU A 126 -9.01 6.61 2.64
CA GLU A 126 -8.05 7.22 1.71
C GLU A 126 -6.72 6.48 1.67
N VAL A 127 -6.36 5.80 2.75
CA VAL A 127 -5.15 4.98 2.87
C VAL A 127 -5.50 3.62 3.45
N ILE A 128 -5.21 2.55 2.70
CA ILE A 128 -5.34 1.19 3.22
C ILE A 128 -3.96 0.72 3.67
N PHE A 129 -3.86 0.35 4.93
CA PHE A 129 -2.68 -0.27 5.52
C PHE A 129 -2.98 -1.74 5.78
N SER A 130 -2.52 -2.63 4.88
CA SER A 130 -2.95 -4.03 4.88
C SER A 130 -1.86 -5.01 4.45
N SER A 131 -2.02 -6.28 4.84
CA SER A 131 -1.16 -7.37 4.38
C SER A 131 -1.46 -7.68 2.91
N MET A 132 -0.51 -8.26 2.17
CA MET A 132 -0.75 -8.57 0.76
C MET A 132 -1.87 -9.62 0.59
N ASN A 133 -1.95 -10.60 1.48
CA ASN A 133 -3.00 -11.63 1.42
C ASN A 133 -4.39 -11.06 1.68
N LYS A 134 -4.51 -10.18 2.67
CA LYS A 134 -5.80 -9.55 3.00
C LYS A 134 -6.20 -8.53 1.94
N LEU A 135 -5.26 -7.70 1.49
CA LEU A 135 -5.48 -6.76 0.39
C LEU A 135 -5.95 -7.48 -0.87
N LYS A 136 -5.32 -8.60 -1.24
CA LYS A 136 -5.74 -9.43 -2.38
C LYS A 136 -7.20 -9.88 -2.24
N THR A 137 -7.61 -10.31 -1.05
CA THR A 137 -9.00 -10.72 -0.78
C THR A 137 -9.98 -9.57 -1.02
N PHE A 138 -9.71 -8.37 -0.49
CA PHE A 138 -10.58 -7.21 -0.69
C PHE A 138 -10.66 -6.75 -2.15
N VAL A 139 -9.53 -6.77 -2.87
CA VAL A 139 -9.51 -6.47 -4.30
C VAL A 139 -10.31 -7.53 -5.09
N GLY A 140 -10.16 -8.81 -4.75
CA GLY A 140 -10.91 -9.91 -5.36
C GLY A 140 -12.42 -9.83 -5.13
N GLN A 141 -12.84 -9.31 -3.97
CA GLN A 141 -14.23 -9.01 -3.62
C GLN A 141 -14.76 -7.71 -4.25
N LYS A 142 -13.90 -6.94 -4.94
CA LYS A 142 -14.19 -5.59 -5.47
C LYS A 142 -14.52 -4.55 -4.40
N ALA A 143 -14.12 -4.82 -3.15
CA ALA A 143 -14.29 -3.89 -2.03
C ALA A 143 -13.42 -2.62 -2.18
N ILE A 144 -12.37 -2.68 -3.00
CA ILE A 144 -11.44 -1.58 -3.25
C ILE A 144 -11.44 -1.25 -4.74
N ASP A 145 -11.78 -0.01 -5.08
CA ASP A 145 -11.60 0.52 -6.43
C ASP A 145 -10.18 1.10 -6.56
N LEU A 146 -9.37 0.48 -7.42
CA LEU A 146 -7.95 0.78 -7.61
C LEU A 146 -7.69 1.96 -8.56
N SER A 147 -8.72 2.54 -9.18
CA SER A 147 -8.58 3.59 -10.20
C SER A 147 -8.01 4.90 -9.65
N ARG A 148 -8.15 5.13 -8.35
CA ARG A 148 -7.68 6.35 -7.66
C ARG A 148 -6.34 6.18 -6.96
N VAL A 149 -5.81 4.96 -6.87
CA VAL A 149 -4.52 4.69 -6.23
C VAL A 149 -3.44 5.46 -6.99
N GLN A 150 -2.78 6.40 -6.31
CA GLN A 150 -1.65 7.15 -6.87
C GLN A 150 -0.32 6.57 -6.39
N ARG A 151 -0.30 5.88 -5.25
CA ARG A 151 0.93 5.30 -4.71
C ARG A 151 0.71 3.96 -4.02
N ILE A 152 1.63 3.04 -4.26
CA ILE A 152 1.78 1.81 -3.48
C ILE A 152 3.08 1.93 -2.69
N MET A 153 3.02 1.64 -1.40
CA MET A 153 4.19 1.63 -0.51
C MET A 153 4.33 0.26 0.12
N ILE A 154 5.54 -0.31 0.10
CA ILE A 154 5.81 -1.61 0.69
C ILE A 154 6.83 -1.48 1.81
N ASP A 155 6.49 -1.95 3.00
CA ASP A 155 7.40 -2.14 4.12
C ASP A 155 8.00 -3.56 4.08
N GLU A 156 9.32 -3.67 4.09
CA GLU A 156 10.09 -4.92 4.18
C GLU A 156 9.59 -6.07 3.28
N PRO A 157 9.63 -5.93 1.94
CA PRO A 157 9.27 -7.01 1.01
C PRO A 157 10.12 -8.27 1.15
N LEU A 158 11.22 -8.22 1.92
CA LEU A 158 12.07 -9.40 2.20
C LEU A 158 11.29 -10.53 2.89
N HIS A 159 10.20 -10.20 3.56
CA HIS A 159 9.33 -11.15 4.24
C HIS A 159 8.21 -11.69 3.35
N PHE A 160 8.12 -11.27 2.08
CA PHE A 160 7.23 -11.90 1.13
C PHE A 160 7.80 -13.26 0.74
N ASP A 161 6.96 -14.29 0.88
CA ASP A 161 7.22 -15.56 0.25
C ASP A 161 6.88 -15.48 -1.26
N LYS A 162 7.12 -16.58 -1.98
CA LYS A 162 6.84 -16.64 -3.42
C LYS A 162 5.34 -16.35 -3.73
N PRO A 163 4.35 -16.94 -3.03
CA PRO A 163 2.95 -16.56 -3.16
C PRO A 163 2.64 -15.07 -2.92
N GLY A 164 3.29 -14.43 -1.94
CA GLY A 164 3.17 -13.01 -1.68
C GLY A 164 3.66 -12.16 -2.85
N PHE A 165 4.81 -12.50 -3.43
CA PHE A 165 5.34 -11.87 -4.63
C PHE A 165 4.45 -12.08 -5.87
N GLU A 166 3.88 -13.27 -6.06
CA GLU A 166 2.92 -13.55 -7.12
C GLU A 166 1.65 -12.70 -6.97
N SER A 167 1.14 -12.58 -5.74
CA SER A 167 -0.03 -11.76 -5.42
C SER A 167 0.25 -10.27 -5.63
N PHE A 168 1.46 -9.81 -5.30
CA PHE A 168 1.88 -8.45 -5.58
C PHE A 168 2.00 -8.18 -7.09
N ALA A 169 2.59 -9.10 -7.85
CA ALA A 169 2.63 -8.99 -9.32
C ALA A 169 1.22 -8.96 -9.93
N MET A 170 0.30 -9.76 -9.41
CA MET A 170 -1.11 -9.79 -9.80
C MET A 170 -1.82 -8.45 -9.49
N LEU A 171 -1.53 -7.82 -8.34
CA LEU A 171 -2.02 -6.48 -8.00
C LEU A 171 -1.51 -5.42 -8.99
N LEU A 172 -0.19 -5.39 -9.24
CA LEU A 172 0.40 -4.42 -10.17
C LEU A 172 -0.15 -4.53 -11.59
N ARG A 173 -0.61 -5.73 -11.98
CA ARG A 173 -1.26 -5.99 -13.27
C ARG A 173 -2.78 -5.76 -13.27
N HIS A 174 -3.39 -5.37 -12.16
CA HIS A 174 -4.85 -5.24 -12.09
C HIS A 174 -5.36 -4.25 -13.15
N PRO A 175 -6.40 -4.59 -13.94
CA PRO A 175 -6.81 -3.79 -15.10
C PRO A 175 -7.34 -2.39 -14.74
N GLU A 176 -7.84 -2.22 -13.52
CA GLU A 176 -8.36 -0.94 -12.99
C GLU A 176 -7.31 -0.13 -12.22
N LEU A 177 -6.11 -0.69 -12.00
CA LEU A 177 -5.05 0.06 -11.32
C LEU A 177 -4.66 1.27 -12.17
N ASN A 178 -4.54 2.42 -11.51
CA ASN A 178 -4.12 3.65 -12.16
C ASN A 178 -2.79 3.45 -12.93
N PRO A 179 -2.73 3.78 -14.24
CA PRO A 179 -1.53 3.59 -15.04
C PRO A 179 -0.34 4.46 -14.61
N ASN A 180 -0.57 5.51 -13.82
CA ASN A 180 0.45 6.41 -13.31
C ASN A 180 0.78 6.15 -11.82
N VAL A 181 0.42 4.99 -11.29
CA VAL A 181 0.73 4.63 -9.91
C VAL A 181 2.24 4.62 -9.67
N ASP A 182 2.66 5.32 -8.61
CA ASP A 182 4.03 5.31 -8.10
C ASP A 182 4.22 4.12 -7.15
N LEU A 183 5.40 3.52 -7.15
CA LEU A 183 5.76 2.44 -6.24
C LEU A 183 6.98 2.83 -5.39
N ALA A 184 6.84 2.77 -4.08
CA ALA A 184 7.95 2.94 -3.15
C ALA A 184 8.11 1.69 -2.30
N ILE A 185 9.34 1.19 -2.22
CA ILE A 185 9.70 0.04 -1.42
C ILE A 185 10.72 0.50 -0.38
N VAL A 186 10.43 0.21 0.89
CA VAL A 186 11.27 0.61 2.00
C VAL A 186 11.59 -0.63 2.82
N GLY A 187 12.87 -0.90 3.06
CA GLY A 187 13.26 -2.09 3.82
C GLY A 187 14.66 -2.00 4.36
N HIS A 188 14.99 -2.94 5.24
CA HIS A 188 16.35 -3.10 5.76
C HIS A 188 17.02 -4.29 5.07
N SER A 189 18.18 -4.08 4.46
CA SER A 189 19.04 -5.12 3.87
C SER A 189 18.31 -6.09 2.95
N PHE A 190 18.12 -5.72 1.69
CA PHE A 190 17.60 -6.68 0.72
C PHE A 190 18.61 -7.80 0.45
N THR A 191 18.08 -9.01 0.25
CA THR A 191 18.88 -10.13 -0.23
C THR A 191 18.93 -10.09 -1.75
N GLU A 192 19.95 -10.71 -2.36
CA GLU A 192 20.02 -10.86 -3.83
C GLU A 192 18.73 -11.48 -4.41
N PHE A 193 18.09 -12.39 -3.67
CA PHE A 193 16.81 -12.98 -4.02
C PHE A 193 15.69 -11.92 -4.02
N THR A 194 15.59 -11.11 -2.97
CA THR A 194 14.60 -10.05 -2.84
C THR A 194 14.77 -9.00 -3.93
N ASP A 195 16.00 -8.55 -4.20
CA ASP A 195 16.30 -7.56 -5.23
C ASP A 195 15.92 -8.04 -6.62
N LYS A 196 16.30 -9.28 -6.95
CA LYS A 196 15.99 -9.86 -8.26
C LYS A 196 14.48 -9.98 -8.46
N ASN A 197 13.73 -10.46 -7.47
CA ASN A 197 12.28 -10.60 -7.57
C ASN A 197 11.58 -9.25 -7.64
N ILE A 198 11.96 -8.28 -6.79
CA ILE A 198 11.38 -6.93 -6.81
C ILE A 198 11.61 -6.30 -8.18
N LYS A 199 12.83 -6.36 -8.70
CA LYS A 199 13.17 -5.80 -10.00
C LYS A 199 12.40 -6.50 -11.12
N GLU A 200 12.39 -7.82 -11.14
CA GLU A 200 11.65 -8.61 -12.13
C GLU A 200 10.16 -8.30 -12.10
N ILE A 201 9.56 -8.18 -10.91
CA ILE A 201 8.14 -7.87 -10.76
C ILE A 201 7.86 -6.45 -11.21
N THR A 202 8.62 -5.46 -10.75
CA THR A 202 8.42 -4.06 -11.11
C THR A 202 8.58 -3.84 -12.61
N ASP A 203 9.69 -4.32 -13.21
CA ASP A 203 10.00 -4.12 -14.63
C ASP A 203 8.92 -4.72 -15.55
N ASN A 204 8.27 -5.80 -15.12
CA ASN A 204 7.29 -6.51 -15.93
C ASN A 204 5.83 -6.14 -15.64
N ASN A 205 5.53 -5.59 -14.47
CA ASN A 205 4.15 -5.49 -14.01
C ASN A 205 3.74 -4.06 -13.66
N LEU A 206 4.66 -3.18 -13.24
CA LEU A 206 4.31 -1.81 -12.89
C LEU A 206 3.87 -1.05 -14.16
N PRO A 207 2.63 -0.50 -14.22
CA PRO A 207 2.09 0.09 -15.44
C PRO A 207 2.95 1.24 -16.01
N SER A 208 3.62 1.99 -15.14
CA SER A 208 4.46 3.13 -15.52
C SER A 208 5.81 2.72 -16.14
N MET A 209 6.25 1.47 -15.92
CA MET A 209 7.45 0.87 -16.49
C MET A 209 7.12 0.03 -17.73
N ARG A 210 6.04 -0.74 -17.66
CA ARG A 210 5.55 -1.57 -18.77
C ARG A 210 4.04 -1.36 -18.92
N PRO A 211 3.61 -0.44 -19.79
CA PRO A 211 2.19 -0.20 -20.04
C PRO A 211 1.48 -1.48 -20.47
N HIS A 212 0.38 -1.82 -19.79
CA HIS A 212 -0.34 -3.05 -20.11
C HIS A 212 -1.11 -2.92 -21.42
N THR A 213 -0.90 -3.86 -22.33
CA THR A 213 -1.68 -3.99 -23.56
C THR A 213 -3.12 -4.40 -23.27
N VAL A 214 -4.00 -4.28 -24.27
CA VAL A 214 -5.41 -4.71 -24.18
C VAL A 214 -5.49 -6.20 -23.83
N GLU A 215 -4.63 -7.02 -24.41
CA GLU A 215 -4.55 -8.47 -24.19
C GLU A 215 -4.09 -8.78 -22.77
N SER A 216 -3.06 -8.09 -22.29
CA SER A 216 -2.54 -8.25 -20.92
C SER A 216 -3.61 -7.89 -19.88
N ARG A 217 -4.34 -6.79 -20.10
CA ARG A 217 -5.46 -6.39 -19.22
C ARG A 217 -6.61 -7.40 -19.24
N LYS A 218 -6.94 -7.97 -20.40
CA LYS A 218 -7.97 -9.04 -20.51
C LYS A 218 -7.56 -10.30 -19.75
N ALA A 219 -6.30 -10.72 -19.87
CA ALA A 219 -5.78 -11.87 -19.15
C ALA A 219 -5.79 -11.64 -17.63
N SER A 220 -5.30 -10.47 -17.19
CA SER A 220 -5.33 -10.05 -15.79
C SER A 220 -6.76 -9.99 -15.23
N LYS A 221 -7.71 -9.43 -16.00
CA LYS A 221 -9.12 -9.41 -15.61
C LYS A 221 -9.67 -10.83 -15.43
N ALA A 222 -9.38 -11.74 -16.34
CA ALA A 222 -9.84 -13.13 -16.24
C ALA A 222 -9.25 -13.85 -15.01
N GLU A 223 -7.99 -13.57 -14.68
CA GLU A 223 -7.31 -14.07 -13.48
C GLU A 223 -7.99 -13.55 -12.20
N TRP A 224 -8.24 -12.24 -12.12
CA TRP A 224 -8.94 -11.62 -10.98
C TRP A 224 -10.39 -12.08 -10.86
N ASP A 225 -11.13 -12.19 -11.97
CA ASP A 225 -12.50 -12.71 -11.98
C ASP A 225 -12.55 -14.18 -11.53
N ALA A 226 -11.54 -14.99 -11.89
CA ALA A 226 -11.44 -16.38 -11.45
C ALA A 226 -11.12 -16.47 -9.96
N TYR A 227 -10.21 -15.64 -9.47
CA TYR A 227 -9.91 -15.55 -8.03
C TYR A 227 -11.13 -15.09 -7.23
N GLY A 228 -11.82 -14.03 -7.67
CA GLY A 228 -13.02 -13.53 -6.98
C GLY A 228 -14.15 -14.56 -6.88
N ARG A 229 -14.30 -15.45 -7.88
CA ARG A 229 -15.25 -16.59 -7.83
C ARG A 229 -14.85 -17.70 -6.84
N SER A 230 -13.60 -17.72 -6.39
CA SER A 230 -13.06 -18.74 -5.48
C SER A 230 -13.07 -18.31 -4.01
N LEU A 231 -13.34 -17.03 -3.74
CA LEU A 231 -13.52 -16.46 -2.40
C LEU A 231 -14.90 -16.80 -1.85
#